data_AF-A0A9X9F7P9-F1
#
_entry.id   AF-A0A9X9F7P9-F1
#
_cell.length_a   1.000
_cell.length_b   1.000
_cell.length_c   1.000
_cell.angle_alpha   90.00
_cell.angle_beta   90.00
_cell.angle_gamma   90.00
#
_symmetry.space_group_name_H-M   'P 1'
#
loop_
_entity.id
_entity.type
_entity.pdbx_description
1 polymer ?
#
loop_
_entity_poly.entity_id
_entity_poly.type
_entity_poly.pdbx_seq_one_letter_code
_entity_poly.pdbx_strand_id
1 'polypeptide(L)'
;MYQTIEGFLQSWTYEAESTQKMLDALTDESLSQEIAPEHRTLGRVAWHIVTAIPVILSGTGLKFEGETKDYPVPTSAKTIADEYRKVNAAFVEALQSEWTDKDLATINDFFGRPMPNSI
;
A
#
# COMPACT_ATOMS: atom_id res chain seq x y z
N MET A 1 -1.30 18.03 -4.84
CA MET A 1 -2.52 17.28 -5.19
C MET A 1 -2.49 16.95 -6.67
N TYR A 2 -2.65 15.68 -6.99
CA TYR A 2 -2.65 15.19 -8.37
C TYR A 2 -3.85 15.73 -9.13
N GLN A 3 -3.62 16.16 -10.37
CA GLN A 3 -4.67 16.72 -11.25
C GLN A 3 -5.23 15.66 -12.21
N THR A 4 -4.46 14.61 -12.48
CA THR A 4 -4.85 13.52 -13.36
C THR A 4 -4.47 12.18 -12.76
N ILE A 5 -5.24 11.14 -13.09
CA ILE A 5 -4.94 9.76 -12.69
C ILE A 5 -3.60 9.33 -13.28
N GLU A 6 -3.32 9.71 -14.53
CA GLU A 6 -2.03 9.41 -15.17
C GLU A 6 -0.85 10.06 -14.43
N GLY A 7 -1.00 11.30 -13.97
CA GLY A 7 0.03 11.99 -13.20
C GLY A 7 0.30 11.32 -11.85
N PHE A 8 -0.74 10.82 -11.18
CA PHE A 8 -0.58 9.99 -9.98
C PHE A 8 0.14 8.68 -10.30
N LEU A 9 -0.29 7.98 -11.35
CA LEU A 9 0.27 6.69 -11.73
C LEU A 9 1.76 6.78 -12.10
N GLN A 10 2.22 7.87 -12.71
CA GLN A 10 3.65 8.06 -13.00
C GLN A 10 4.49 8.05 -11.72
N SER A 11 4.08 8.79 -10.69
CA SER A 11 4.74 8.76 -9.38
C SER A 11 4.60 7.40 -8.70
N TRP A 12 3.37 6.86 -8.70
CA TRP A 12 3.05 5.60 -8.04
C TRP A 12 3.85 4.43 -8.62
N THR A 13 4.04 4.36 -9.94
CA THR A 13 4.85 3.33 -10.59
C THR A 13 6.27 3.32 -10.05
N TYR A 14 6.91 4.49 -9.92
CA TYR A 14 8.26 4.57 -9.37
C TYR A 14 8.30 4.09 -7.91
N GLU A 15 7.38 4.57 -7.07
CA GLU A 15 7.32 4.20 -5.65
C GLU A 15 7.03 2.70 -5.46
N ALA A 16 6.09 2.15 -6.22
CA ALA A 16 5.70 0.75 -6.15
C ALA A 16 6.84 -0.17 -6.63
N GLU A 17 7.51 0.16 -7.73
CA GLU A 17 8.65 -0.62 -8.22
C GLU A 17 9.84 -0.55 -7.26
N SER A 18 10.13 0.63 -6.70
CA SER A 18 11.20 0.82 -5.71
C SER A 18 10.93 -0.01 -4.46
N THR A 19 9.71 0.07 -3.93
CA THR A 19 9.28 -0.70 -2.76
C THR A 19 9.34 -2.19 -3.03
N GLN A 20 8.82 -2.65 -4.18
CA GLN A 20 8.87 -4.07 -4.56
C GLN A 20 10.31 -4.60 -4.62
N LYS A 21 11.25 -3.85 -5.18
CA LYS A 21 12.68 -4.24 -5.21
C LYS A 21 13.26 -4.44 -3.82
N MET A 22 12.89 -3.60 -2.86
CA MET A 22 13.32 -3.74 -1.46
C MET A 22 12.68 -4.96 -0.80
N LEU A 23 11.38 -5.19 -1.04
CA LEU A 23 10.66 -6.36 -0.50
C LEU A 23 11.19 -7.67 -1.08
N ASP A 24 11.50 -7.71 -2.38
CA ASP A 24 12.06 -8.88 -3.07
C ASP A 24 13.47 -9.22 -2.56
N ALA A 25 14.18 -8.27 -1.94
CA ALA A 25 15.50 -8.49 -1.34
C ALA A 25 15.45 -9.02 0.11
N LEU A 26 14.27 -9.06 0.74
CA LEU A 26 14.12 -9.57 2.10
C LEU A 26 14.26 -11.09 2.14
N THR A 27 14.81 -11.58 3.24
CA THR A 27 14.86 -13.01 3.58
C THR A 27 14.06 -13.29 4.85
N ASP A 28 13.62 -14.52 5.04
CA ASP A 28 12.88 -14.93 6.25
C ASP A 28 13.67 -14.59 7.53
N GLU A 29 15.00 -14.77 7.51
CA GLU A 29 15.89 -14.39 8.61
C GLU A 29 15.86 -12.88 8.90
N SER A 30 15.92 -12.05 7.85
CA SER A 30 15.93 -10.59 7.97
C SER A 30 14.66 -10.04 8.62
N LEU A 31 13.53 -10.75 8.54
CA LEU A 31 12.25 -10.29 9.09
C LEU A 31 12.27 -10.10 10.61
N SER A 32 13.19 -10.79 11.30
CA SER A 32 13.36 -10.70 12.75
C SER A 32 14.20 -9.49 13.19
N GLN A 33 14.85 -8.77 12.27
CA GLN A 33 15.70 -7.62 12.59
C GLN A 33 14.89 -6.52 13.29
N GLU A 34 15.18 -6.25 14.55
CA GLU A 34 14.54 -5.17 15.32
C GLU A 34 15.18 -3.81 15.03
N ILE A 35 14.36 -2.74 15.08
CA ILE A 35 14.84 -1.35 15.03
C ILE A 35 15.56 -0.99 16.35
N ALA A 36 14.97 -1.38 17.46
CA ALA A 36 15.44 -1.22 18.84
C ALA A 36 14.70 -2.23 19.72
N PRO A 37 15.18 -2.54 20.94
CA PRO A 37 14.49 -3.46 21.84
C PRO A 37 13.01 -3.08 22.01
N GLU A 38 12.13 -4.07 21.93
CA GLU A 38 10.66 -3.93 22.04
C GLU A 38 9.98 -3.06 20.95
N HIS A 39 10.69 -2.71 19.87
CA HIS A 39 10.12 -1.98 18.73
C HIS A 39 9.74 -2.92 17.58
N ARG A 40 9.22 -2.35 16.48
CA ARG A 40 8.88 -3.13 15.29
C ARG A 40 10.11 -3.83 14.72
N THR A 41 9.91 -5.05 14.24
CA THR A 41 10.87 -5.75 13.39
C THR A 41 10.75 -5.28 11.94
N LEU A 42 11.76 -5.57 11.11
CA LEU A 42 11.75 -5.32 9.68
C LEU A 42 10.55 -6.00 9.01
N GLY A 43 10.23 -7.24 9.39
CA GLY A 43 9.06 -7.94 8.87
C GLY A 43 7.74 -7.24 9.21
N ARG A 44 7.61 -6.68 10.42
CA ARG A 44 6.41 -5.91 10.79
C ARG A 44 6.31 -4.60 10.04
N VAL A 45 7.43 -3.94 9.74
CA VAL A 45 7.46 -2.74 8.88
C VAL A 45 7.06 -3.10 7.45
N ALA A 46 7.65 -4.16 6.88
CA ALA A 46 7.35 -4.62 5.53
C ALA A 46 5.87 -5.00 5.38
N TRP A 47 5.33 -5.79 6.31
CA TRP A 47 3.92 -6.18 6.28
C TRP A 47 2.97 -5.00 6.48
N HIS A 48 3.33 -4.05 7.34
CA HIS A 48 2.56 -2.82 7.52
C HIS A 48 2.43 -2.05 6.20
N ILE A 49 3.49 -1.96 5.38
CA ILE A 49 3.44 -1.31 4.06
C ILE A 49 2.44 -2.02 3.13
N VAL A 50 2.40 -3.36 3.12
CA VAL A 50 1.43 -4.14 2.31
C VAL A 50 0.01 -3.79 2.69
N THR A 51 -0.31 -3.88 3.99
CA THR A 51 -1.67 -3.65 4.50
C THR A 51 -2.10 -2.18 4.47
N ALA A 52 -1.14 -1.25 4.41
CA ALA A 52 -1.44 0.19 4.39
C ALA A 52 -2.19 0.59 3.11
N ILE A 53 -1.94 -0.06 1.97
CA ILE A 53 -2.62 0.25 0.70
C ILE A 53 -4.15 0.15 0.84
N PRO A 54 -4.74 -1.00 1.19
CA PRO A 54 -6.19 -1.10 1.35
C PRO A 54 -6.70 -0.33 2.59
N VAL A 55 -5.91 -0.22 3.66
CA VAL A 55 -6.33 0.53 4.86
C VAL A 55 -6.52 2.02 4.57
N ILE A 56 -5.54 2.67 3.92
CA ILE A 56 -5.61 4.09 3.58
C ILE A 56 -6.75 4.35 2.58
N LEU A 57 -6.89 3.48 1.58
CA LEU A 57 -7.86 3.68 0.49
C LEU A 57 -9.29 3.26 0.86
N SER A 58 -9.49 2.56 1.98
CA SER A 58 -10.81 2.12 2.43
C SER A 58 -11.82 3.26 2.60
N GLY A 59 -11.35 4.45 2.97
CA GLY A 59 -12.19 5.65 3.11
C GLY A 59 -12.70 6.22 1.79
N THR A 60 -12.10 5.84 0.65
CA THR A 60 -12.42 6.39 -0.67
C THR A 60 -13.61 5.73 -1.35
N GLY A 61 -14.03 4.57 -0.85
CA GLY A 61 -15.04 3.73 -1.48
C GLY A 61 -14.53 2.88 -2.66
N LEU A 62 -13.28 3.07 -3.11
CA LEU A 62 -12.64 2.23 -4.13
C LEU A 62 -12.43 0.81 -3.58
N LYS A 63 -12.88 -0.21 -4.31
CA LYS A 63 -12.87 -1.60 -3.84
C LYS A 63 -11.88 -2.44 -4.63
N PHE A 64 -11.00 -3.13 -3.91
CA PHE A 64 -10.07 -4.12 -4.47
C PHE A 64 -9.67 -5.12 -3.38
N GLU A 65 -9.14 -6.28 -3.78
CA GLU A 65 -8.68 -7.30 -2.82
C GLU A 65 -7.37 -6.90 -2.14
N GLY A 66 -7.29 -7.09 -0.83
CA GLY A 66 -6.06 -6.92 -0.05
C GLY A 66 -6.27 -7.19 1.44
N GLU A 67 -5.26 -7.73 2.12
CA GLU A 67 -5.29 -7.89 3.58
C GLU A 67 -5.15 -6.52 4.26
N THR A 68 -5.96 -6.29 5.30
CA THR A 68 -5.99 -5.02 6.05
C THR A 68 -5.42 -5.16 7.45
N LYS A 69 -5.25 -6.40 7.93
CA LYS A 69 -4.70 -6.69 9.25
C LYS A 69 -3.18 -6.79 9.18
N ASP A 70 -2.50 -5.86 9.84
CA ASP A 70 -1.05 -5.86 9.99
C ASP A 70 -0.54 -6.86 11.05
N TYR A 71 -1.43 -7.71 11.58
CA TYR A 71 -1.11 -8.78 12.52
C TYR A 71 -2.05 -10.00 12.40
N PRO A 72 -1.54 -11.25 12.49
CA PRO A 72 -0.13 -11.64 12.65
C PRO A 72 0.71 -11.34 11.40
N VAL A 73 2.00 -11.08 11.61
CA VAL A 73 2.96 -10.83 10.53
C VAL A 73 3.35 -12.17 9.87
N PRO A 74 3.35 -12.28 8.53
CA PRO A 74 3.84 -13.47 7.85
C PRO A 74 5.31 -13.75 8.18
N THR A 75 5.67 -15.03 8.33
CA THR A 75 7.05 -15.46 8.61
C THR A 75 7.88 -15.68 7.35
N SER A 76 7.26 -15.61 6.17
CA SER A 76 7.89 -15.78 4.86
C SER A 76 8.03 -14.42 4.18
N ALA A 77 9.27 -14.02 3.87
CA ALA A 77 9.55 -12.77 3.18
C ALA A 77 8.96 -12.80 1.76
N LYS A 78 8.98 -13.98 1.13
CA LYS A 78 8.33 -14.20 -0.17
C LYS A 78 6.83 -13.92 -0.11
N THR A 79 6.14 -14.34 0.95
CA THR A 79 4.71 -14.07 1.12
C THR A 79 4.45 -12.57 1.20
N ILE A 80 5.26 -11.82 1.96
CA ILE A 80 5.12 -10.35 2.08
C ILE A 80 5.31 -9.68 0.71
N ALA A 81 6.37 -10.05 -0.02
CA ALA A 81 6.68 -9.47 -1.32
C ALA A 81 5.63 -9.81 -2.39
N ASP A 82 5.11 -11.04 -2.38
CA ASP A 82 4.07 -11.49 -3.32
C ASP A 82 2.72 -10.82 -3.03
N GLU A 83 2.35 -10.66 -1.77
CA GLU A 83 1.12 -9.95 -1.39
C GLU A 83 1.19 -8.46 -1.72
N TYR A 84 2.36 -7.81 -1.53
CA TYR A 84 2.56 -6.44 -2.01
C TYR A 84 2.30 -6.31 -3.51
N ARG A 85 2.86 -7.24 -4.29
CA ARG A 85 2.68 -7.28 -5.75
C ARG A 85 1.21 -7.45 -6.12
N LYS A 86 0.51 -8.37 -5.44
CA LYS A 86 -0.92 -8.64 -5.66
C LYS A 86 -1.78 -7.42 -5.34
N VAL A 87 -1.63 -6.84 -4.14
CA VAL A 87 -2.47 -5.73 -3.69
C VAL A 87 -2.22 -4.47 -4.50
N ASN A 88 -0.95 -4.20 -4.89
CA ASN A 88 -0.61 -3.09 -5.76
C ASN A 88 -1.26 -3.23 -7.14
N ALA A 89 -1.21 -4.41 -7.75
CA ALA A 89 -1.84 -4.66 -9.05
C ALA A 89 -3.36 -4.46 -8.97
N ALA A 90 -4.00 -5.02 -7.94
CA ALA A 90 -5.45 -4.88 -7.73
C ALA A 90 -5.86 -3.42 -7.50
N PHE A 91 -5.06 -2.66 -6.73
CA PHE A 91 -5.28 -1.23 -6.54
C PHE A 91 -5.20 -0.45 -7.87
N VAL A 92 -4.12 -0.63 -8.63
CA VAL A 92 -3.91 0.09 -9.89
C VAL A 92 -5.02 -0.24 -10.90
N GLU A 93 -5.41 -1.52 -11.00
CA GLU A 93 -6.51 -1.96 -11.87
C GLU A 93 -7.84 -1.30 -11.48
N ALA A 94 -8.19 -1.30 -10.19
CA ALA A 94 -9.41 -0.67 -9.70
C ALA A 94 -9.39 0.85 -9.95
N LEU A 95 -8.27 1.51 -9.68
CA LEU A 95 -8.12 2.94 -9.90
C LEU A 95 -8.32 3.31 -11.38
N GLN A 96 -7.70 2.58 -12.30
CA GLN A 96 -7.81 2.83 -13.74
C GLN A 96 -9.21 2.50 -14.29
N SER A 97 -9.91 1.56 -13.67
CA SER A 97 -11.23 1.10 -14.15
C SER A 97 -12.38 1.94 -13.61
N GLU A 98 -12.27 2.41 -12.36
CA GLU A 98 -13.36 3.06 -11.65
C GLU A 98 -13.22 4.57 -11.56
N TRP A 99 -12.00 5.12 -11.60
CA TRP A 99 -11.79 6.56 -11.43
C TRP A 99 -11.42 7.28 -12.73
N THR A 100 -11.85 8.53 -12.78
CA THR A 100 -11.44 9.55 -13.73
C THR A 100 -10.75 10.70 -12.99
N ASP A 101 -10.19 11.65 -13.74
CA ASP A 101 -9.56 12.84 -13.15
C ASP A 101 -10.51 13.66 -12.25
N LYS A 102 -11.82 13.53 -12.40
CA LYS A 102 -12.81 14.23 -11.56
C LYS A 102 -12.90 13.62 -10.16
N ASP A 103 -12.69 12.32 -10.03
CA ASP A 103 -12.81 11.58 -8.78
C ASP A 103 -11.71 11.95 -7.78
N LEU A 104 -10.60 12.51 -8.28
CA LEU A 104 -9.51 13.09 -7.49
C LEU A 104 -9.94 14.29 -6.62
N ALA A 105 -11.03 14.96 -6.97
CA ALA A 105 -11.60 16.06 -6.19
C ALA A 105 -12.64 15.61 -5.14
N THR A 106 -13.06 14.34 -5.17
CA THR A 106 -14.05 13.80 -4.23
C THR A 106 -13.48 13.82 -2.82
N ILE A 107 -14.22 14.45 -1.90
CA ILE A 107 -13.86 14.53 -0.48
C ILE A 107 -14.38 13.27 0.21
N ASN A 108 -13.47 12.56 0.87
CA ASN A 108 -13.73 11.37 1.65
C ASN A 108 -13.21 11.53 3.09
N ASP A 109 -13.69 10.67 3.99
CA ASP A 109 -13.13 10.60 5.35
C ASP A 109 -11.89 9.72 5.35
N PHE A 110 -10.76 10.32 5.70
CA PHE A 110 -9.50 9.63 5.92
C PHE A 110 -9.13 9.79 7.40
N PHE A 111 -9.42 8.75 8.18
CA PHE A 111 -9.13 8.69 9.61
C PHE A 111 -9.75 9.86 10.41
N GLY A 112 -11.02 10.18 10.14
CA GLY A 112 -11.75 11.26 10.80
C GLY A 112 -11.44 12.66 10.24
N ARG A 113 -10.73 12.76 9.11
CA ARG A 113 -10.42 14.03 8.45
C ARG A 113 -11.00 14.06 7.04
N PRO A 114 -11.77 15.11 6.67
CA PRO A 114 -12.25 15.28 5.31
C PRO A 114 -11.08 15.69 4.41
N MET A 115 -10.75 14.85 3.44
CA MET A 115 -9.64 15.08 2.51
C MET A 115 -10.04 14.66 1.09
N PRO A 116 -9.58 15.37 0.03
CA PRO A 116 -9.80 14.93 -1.34
C PRO A 116 -8.95 13.69 -1.67
N ASN A 117 -9.41 12.88 -2.60
CA ASN A 117 -8.69 11.71 -3.11
C ASN A 117 -7.32 12.03 -3.77
N SER A 118 -7.06 13.29 -4.10
CA SER A 118 -5.85 13.76 -4.79
C SER A 118 -4.65 14.08 -3.90
N ILE A 119 -4.77 13.86 -2.59
CA ILE A 119 -3.65 14.06 -1.65
C ILE A 119 -2.49 13.14 -1.96
#